data_AF-A0A653XVH3-F1
#
_entry.id   AF-A0A653XVH3-F1
#
_cell.length_a   1.000
_cell.length_b   1.000
_cell.length_c   1.000
_cell.angle_alpha   90.00
_cell.angle_beta   90.00
_cell.angle_gamma   90.00
#
_symmetry.space_group_name_H-M   'P 1'
#
loop_
_entity.id
_entity.type
_entity.pdbx_description
1 polymer ?
#
loop_
_entity_poly.entity_id
_entity_poly.type
_entity_poly.pdbx_seq_one_letter_code
_entity_poly.pdbx_strand_id
1 'polypeptide(L)'
;MHDPLLTAIAGSHRALDDQLTAVGRAVQDRQATRVVMQMTDAFMIHACRHVSATCAVILPRARRGLPEGRRRVRLYIRQARQLERSVAQAKRRLYGASRSIELPWSYVWAGLRHELHELMAIELALVEDVAAELGPRAGGHLARQLAGSEAGSPTRPHPHSPHTGWTASLSRVLWVRADSFWDAVEGRIVAGAVKRFKAPARFAS
;
A
#
# COMPACT_ATOMS: atom_id res chain seq x y z
N MET A 1 10.31 15.40 -22.48
CA MET A 1 10.44 13.93 -22.49
C MET A 1 9.94 13.45 -21.15
N HIS A 2 8.75 12.85 -21.06
CA HIS A 2 8.22 12.38 -19.76
C HIS A 2 9.00 11.16 -19.30
N ASP A 3 9.39 11.15 -18.02
CA ASP A 3 10.11 10.01 -17.46
C ASP A 3 9.17 8.79 -17.40
N PRO A 4 9.55 7.65 -18.00
CA PRO A 4 8.71 6.45 -18.02
C PRO A 4 8.36 5.91 -16.64
N LEU A 5 9.27 6.07 -15.65
CA LEU A 5 9.05 5.60 -14.29
C LEU A 5 8.00 6.46 -13.57
N LEU A 6 8.09 7.78 -13.71
CA LEU A 6 7.07 8.70 -13.18
C LEU A 6 5.71 8.46 -13.84
N THR A 7 5.71 8.19 -15.14
CA THR A 7 4.47 7.86 -15.88
C THR A 7 3.83 6.58 -15.37
N ALA A 8 4.62 5.53 -15.10
CA ALA A 8 4.13 4.27 -14.56
C ALA A 8 3.53 4.44 -13.16
N ILE A 9 4.25 5.11 -12.25
CA ILE A 9 3.78 5.36 -10.88
C ILE A 9 2.51 6.21 -10.86
N ALA A 10 2.46 7.29 -11.65
CA ALA A 10 1.24 8.10 -11.79
C ALA A 10 0.06 7.31 -12.38
N GLY A 11 0.32 6.31 -13.21
CA GLY A 11 -0.67 5.35 -13.69
C GLY A 11 -1.24 4.50 -12.55
N SER A 12 -0.38 3.84 -11.78
CA SER A 12 -0.79 3.02 -10.63
C SER A 12 -1.50 3.85 -9.57
N HIS A 13 -1.04 5.08 -9.30
CA HIS A 13 -1.67 5.99 -8.35
C HIS A 13 -3.09 6.36 -8.75
N ARG A 14 -3.31 6.76 -10.01
CA ARG A 14 -4.65 7.05 -10.52
C ARG A 14 -5.57 5.86 -10.40
N ALA A 15 -5.10 4.68 -10.80
CA ALA A 15 -5.91 3.46 -10.73
C ALA A 15 -6.32 3.10 -9.29
N LEU A 16 -5.43 3.28 -8.30
CA LEU A 16 -5.76 3.07 -6.89
C LEU A 16 -6.74 4.11 -6.35
N ASP A 17 -6.58 5.39 -6.71
CA ASP A 17 -7.48 6.47 -6.29
C ASP A 17 -8.87 6.33 -6.93
N ASP A 18 -8.94 5.95 -8.20
CA ASP A 18 -10.19 5.67 -8.92
C ASP A 18 -10.95 4.49 -8.29
N GLN A 19 -10.24 3.40 -7.99
CA GLN A 19 -10.82 2.22 -7.32
C GLN A 19 -11.34 2.58 -5.93
N LEU A 20 -10.55 3.34 -5.17
CA LEU A 20 -10.96 3.80 -3.86
C LEU A 20 -12.22 4.68 -4.03
N THR A 21 -12.18 5.73 -4.83
CA THR A 21 -13.33 6.61 -5.10
C THR A 21 -14.59 5.84 -5.50
N ALA A 22 -14.47 4.81 -6.34
CA ALA A 22 -15.59 3.95 -6.73
C ALA A 22 -16.21 3.20 -5.54
N VAL A 23 -15.39 2.63 -4.65
CA VAL A 23 -15.87 2.01 -3.40
C VAL A 23 -16.59 3.03 -2.53
N GLY A 24 -16.05 4.25 -2.41
CA GLY A 24 -16.66 5.33 -1.64
C GLY A 24 -18.07 5.68 -2.14
N ARG A 25 -18.22 5.83 -3.46
CA ARG A 25 -19.53 6.06 -4.10
C ARG A 25 -20.50 4.90 -3.87
N ALA A 26 -20.04 3.66 -4.06
CA ALA A 26 -20.88 2.47 -3.85
C ALA A 26 -21.47 2.41 -2.42
N VAL A 27 -20.73 2.87 -1.41
CA VAL A 27 -21.26 2.95 -0.05
C VAL A 27 -22.24 4.11 0.14
N GLN A 28 -21.95 5.28 -0.43
CA GLN A 28 -22.88 6.43 -0.38
C GLN A 28 -24.21 6.10 -1.04
N ASP A 29 -24.17 5.40 -2.18
CA ASP A 29 -25.33 4.95 -2.95
C ASP A 29 -26.05 3.76 -2.30
N ARG A 30 -25.58 3.29 -1.13
CA ARG A 30 -26.13 2.14 -0.39
C ARG A 30 -26.25 0.89 -1.24
N GLN A 31 -25.27 0.64 -2.12
CA GLN A 31 -25.22 -0.60 -2.88
C GLN A 31 -25.15 -1.81 -1.95
N ALA A 32 -25.52 -2.98 -2.47
CA ALA A 32 -25.52 -4.22 -1.70
C ALA A 32 -24.15 -4.47 -1.05
N THR A 33 -24.13 -4.87 0.22
CA THR A 33 -22.89 -5.09 1.00
C THR A 33 -21.89 -5.97 0.27
N ARG A 34 -22.37 -7.03 -0.42
CA ARG A 34 -21.51 -7.92 -1.22
C ARG A 34 -20.75 -7.20 -2.33
N VAL A 35 -21.37 -6.22 -2.99
CA VAL A 35 -20.75 -5.43 -4.06
C VAL A 35 -19.64 -4.54 -3.47
N VAL A 36 -19.94 -3.83 -2.38
CA VAL A 36 -18.97 -3.00 -1.68
C VAL A 36 -17.78 -3.84 -1.20
N MET A 37 -18.03 -5.04 -0.65
CA MET A 37 -16.97 -5.97 -0.24
C MET A 37 -16.08 -6.39 -1.41
N GLN A 38 -16.68 -6.79 -2.54
CA GLN A 38 -15.93 -7.18 -3.74
C GLN A 38 -15.05 -6.05 -4.28
N MET A 39 -15.59 -4.82 -4.34
CA MET A 39 -14.83 -3.64 -4.79
C MET A 39 -13.70 -3.30 -3.81
N THR A 40 -13.95 -3.43 -2.50
CA THR A 40 -12.92 -3.23 -1.47
C THR A 40 -11.81 -4.28 -1.58
N ASP A 41 -12.17 -5.55 -1.77
CA ASP A 41 -11.20 -6.64 -1.99
C ASP A 41 -10.36 -6.41 -3.24
N ALA A 42 -10.96 -5.97 -4.35
CA ALA A 42 -10.23 -5.65 -5.57
C ALA A 42 -9.23 -4.51 -5.38
N PHE A 43 -9.65 -3.41 -4.72
CA PHE A 43 -8.75 -2.31 -4.35
C PHE A 43 -7.59 -2.81 -3.48
N MET A 44 -7.86 -3.61 -2.46
CA MET A 44 -6.82 -4.12 -1.55
C MET A 44 -5.80 -4.97 -2.29
N ILE A 45 -6.25 -5.90 -3.13
CA ILE A 45 -5.35 -6.74 -3.91
C ILE A 45 -4.43 -5.87 -4.76
N HIS A 46 -4.96 -4.84 -5.40
CA HIS A 46 -4.16 -3.93 -6.23
C HIS A 46 -3.16 -3.13 -5.39
N ALA A 47 -3.60 -2.53 -4.28
CA ALA A 47 -2.74 -1.79 -3.36
C ALA A 47 -1.60 -2.68 -2.83
N CYS A 48 -1.87 -3.95 -2.56
CA CYS A 48 -0.86 -4.90 -2.10
C CYS A 48 0.19 -5.21 -3.14
N ARG A 49 -0.22 -5.47 -4.38
CA ARG A 49 0.74 -5.69 -5.48
C ARG A 49 1.60 -4.47 -5.71
N HIS A 50 0.99 -3.29 -5.72
CA HIS A 50 1.69 -2.02 -5.90
C HIS A 50 2.74 -1.80 -4.80
N VAL A 51 2.34 -1.84 -3.52
CA VAL A 51 3.26 -1.66 -2.38
C VAL A 51 4.42 -2.64 -2.43
N SER A 52 4.13 -3.90 -2.75
CA SER A 52 5.14 -4.96 -2.83
C SER A 52 6.10 -4.79 -4.00
N ALA A 53 5.59 -4.39 -5.17
CA ALA A 53 6.42 -4.07 -6.32
C ALA A 53 7.35 -2.88 -6.02
N THR A 54 6.85 -1.84 -5.37
CA THR A 54 7.66 -0.69 -4.93
C THR A 54 8.73 -1.12 -3.92
N CYS A 55 8.38 -1.98 -2.96
CA CYS A 55 9.34 -2.54 -2.00
C CYS A 55 10.43 -3.37 -2.67
N ALA A 56 10.11 -4.10 -3.74
CA ALA A 56 11.05 -4.96 -4.46
C ALA A 56 11.94 -4.16 -5.44
N VAL A 57 11.39 -3.15 -6.10
CA VAL A 57 12.03 -2.48 -7.23
C VAL A 57 12.60 -1.11 -6.86
N ILE A 58 11.80 -0.26 -6.20
CA ILE A 58 12.14 1.15 -5.95
C ILE A 58 12.96 1.31 -4.67
N LEU A 59 12.49 0.76 -3.54
CA LEU A 59 13.12 1.00 -2.24
C LEU A 59 14.60 0.56 -2.16
N PRO A 60 15.05 -0.55 -2.80
CA PRO A 60 16.46 -0.92 -2.78
C PRO A 60 17.35 0.08 -3.52
N ARG A 61 16.83 0.78 -4.53
CA ARG A 61 17.54 1.84 -5.25
C ARG A 61 17.57 3.11 -4.40
N ALA A 62 16.40 3.57 -3.94
CA ALA A 62 16.28 4.72 -3.05
C ALA A 62 17.18 4.60 -1.81
N ARG A 63 17.29 3.40 -1.22
CA ARG A 63 18.14 3.16 -0.04
C ARG A 63 19.63 3.38 -0.30
N ARG A 64 20.10 3.03 -1.49
CA ARG A 64 21.54 3.00 -1.83
C ARG A 64 22.00 4.28 -2.52
N GLY A 65 21.16 4.85 -3.39
CA GLY A 65 21.51 5.98 -4.24
C GLY A 65 21.16 7.34 -3.65
N LEU A 66 20.07 7.44 -2.87
CA LEU A 66 19.59 8.74 -2.40
C LEU A 66 20.23 9.19 -1.08
N PRO A 67 20.43 10.52 -0.91
CA PRO A 67 20.71 11.13 0.39
C PRO A 67 19.63 10.77 1.41
N GLU A 68 20.03 10.37 2.61
CA GLU A 68 19.12 9.88 3.65
C GLU A 68 18.23 8.70 3.20
N GLY A 69 18.66 7.93 2.20
CA GLY A 69 17.87 6.85 1.59
C GLY A 69 17.28 5.85 2.59
N ARG A 70 18.04 5.50 3.65
CA ARG A 70 17.54 4.64 4.74
C ARG A 70 16.38 5.28 5.50
N ARG A 71 16.44 6.59 5.78
CA ARG A 71 15.39 7.32 6.50
C ARG A 71 14.14 7.43 5.63
N ARG A 72 14.30 7.73 4.34
CA ARG A 72 13.19 7.84 3.37
C ARG A 72 12.49 6.49 3.15
N VAL A 73 13.23 5.40 3.02
CA VAL A 73 12.66 4.04 2.96
C VAL A 73 11.89 3.69 4.23
N ARG A 74 12.42 4.03 5.42
CA ARG A 74 11.68 3.83 6.68
C ARG A 74 10.39 4.64 6.74
N LEU A 75 10.39 5.86 6.20
CA LEU A 75 9.20 6.71 6.12
C LEU A 75 8.12 6.04 5.25
N TYR A 76 8.48 5.59 4.04
CA TYR A 76 7.57 4.87 3.15
C TYR A 76 6.97 3.63 3.84
N ILE A 77 7.80 2.77 4.44
CA ILE A 77 7.31 1.54 5.08
C ILE A 77 6.41 1.84 6.28
N ARG A 78 6.72 2.91 7.03
CA ARG A 78 5.86 3.34 8.14
C ARG A 78 4.49 3.77 7.61
N GLN A 79 4.45 4.48 6.49
CA GLN A 79 3.20 4.94 5.88
C GLN A 79 2.40 3.77 5.29
N ALA A 80 3.05 2.83 4.60
CA ALA A 80 2.41 1.62 4.10
C ALA A 80 1.71 0.82 5.21
N ARG A 81 2.33 0.77 6.40
CA ARG A 81 1.72 0.15 7.60
C ARG A 81 0.53 0.93 8.17
N GLN A 82 0.47 2.24 7.99
CA GLN A 82 -0.71 3.00 8.39
C GLN A 82 -1.86 2.76 7.43
N LEU A 83 -1.59 2.73 6.12
CA LEU A 83 -2.56 2.33 5.10
C LEU A 83 -3.12 0.94 5.40
N GLU A 84 -2.26 -0.04 5.68
CA GLU A 84 -2.65 -1.41 6.05
C GLU A 84 -3.61 -1.44 7.25
N ARG A 85 -3.33 -0.68 8.31
CA ARG A 85 -4.22 -0.59 9.48
C ARG A 85 -5.57 0.01 9.14
N SER A 86 -5.60 1.07 8.33
CA SER A 86 -6.84 1.71 7.87
C SER A 86 -7.66 0.76 7.01
N VAL A 87 -7.00 -0.02 6.14
CA VAL A 87 -7.64 -1.09 5.37
C VAL A 87 -8.21 -2.18 6.28
N ALA A 88 -7.44 -2.67 7.26
CA ALA A 88 -7.90 -3.66 8.21
C ALA A 88 -9.12 -3.15 9.02
N GLN A 89 -9.15 -1.87 9.37
CA GLN A 89 -10.30 -1.25 10.03
C GLN A 89 -11.52 -1.21 9.10
N ALA A 90 -11.35 -0.84 7.83
CA ALA A 90 -12.41 -0.85 6.84
C ALA A 90 -12.98 -2.27 6.66
N LYS A 91 -12.13 -3.31 6.56
CA LYS A 91 -12.58 -4.71 6.53
C LYS A 91 -13.34 -5.07 7.81
N ARG A 92 -12.80 -4.81 9.00
CA ARG A 92 -13.53 -5.15 10.24
C ARG A 92 -14.91 -4.53 10.31
N ARG A 93 -15.08 -3.31 9.76
CA ARG A 93 -16.37 -2.63 9.70
C ARG A 93 -17.32 -3.18 8.62
N LEU A 94 -16.79 -3.60 7.47
CA LEU A 94 -17.55 -4.20 6.36
C LEU A 94 -18.00 -5.64 6.66
N TYR A 95 -17.07 -6.46 7.17
CA TYR A 95 -17.29 -7.89 7.43
C TYR A 95 -17.95 -8.13 8.79
N GLY A 96 -17.84 -7.17 9.73
CA GLY A 96 -18.35 -7.26 11.10
C GLY A 96 -19.61 -6.43 11.36
N ALA A 97 -20.60 -6.46 10.45
CA ALA A 97 -21.85 -5.74 10.61
C ALA A 97 -22.53 -6.00 11.97
N SER A 98 -22.39 -5.09 12.95
CA SER A 98 -23.52 -4.36 13.56
C SER A 98 -23.27 -3.72 14.94
N ARG A 99 -22.27 -4.05 15.77
CA ARG A 99 -22.30 -3.55 17.19
C ARG A 99 -21.01 -3.04 17.83
N SER A 100 -19.82 -3.20 17.24
CA SER A 100 -18.55 -2.96 17.96
C SER A 100 -17.66 -1.83 17.44
N ILE A 101 -18.06 -1.10 16.39
CA ILE A 101 -17.30 0.04 15.87
C ILE A 101 -18.23 1.24 15.75
N GLU A 102 -18.18 2.14 16.73
CA GLU A 102 -18.95 3.39 16.80
C GLU A 102 -18.52 4.46 15.78
N LEU A 103 -17.46 4.19 14.99
CA LEU A 103 -16.97 5.14 13.99
C LEU A 103 -17.93 5.20 12.79
N PRO A 104 -18.38 6.41 12.38
CA PRO A 104 -19.15 6.56 11.17
C PRO A 104 -18.35 6.11 9.94
N TRP A 105 -19.04 5.52 8.97
CA TRP A 105 -18.40 5.01 7.75
C TRP A 105 -17.60 6.09 7.00
N SER A 106 -18.11 7.33 7.00
CA SER A 106 -17.43 8.49 6.42
C SER A 106 -16.04 8.72 7.02
N TYR A 107 -15.85 8.49 8.33
CA TYR A 107 -14.56 8.65 8.99
C TYR A 107 -13.58 7.54 8.64
N VAL A 108 -14.04 6.29 8.63
CA VAL A 108 -13.21 5.14 8.22
C VAL A 108 -12.73 5.34 6.78
N TRP A 109 -13.63 5.81 5.92
CA TRP A 109 -13.36 6.07 4.53
C TRP A 109 -12.39 7.24 4.30
N ALA A 110 -12.61 8.37 4.99
CA ALA A 110 -11.72 9.51 4.93
C ALA A 110 -10.32 9.18 5.43
N GLY A 111 -10.20 8.38 6.50
CA GLY A 111 -8.93 7.88 7.00
C GLY A 111 -8.20 7.02 5.98
N LEU A 112 -8.88 6.05 5.37
CA LEU A 112 -8.29 5.21 4.33
C LEU A 112 -7.76 6.02 3.14
N ARG A 113 -8.55 6.99 2.64
CA ARG A 113 -8.13 7.87 1.56
C ARG A 113 -6.94 8.73 1.94
N HIS A 114 -6.94 9.29 3.14
CA HIS A 114 -5.81 10.07 3.65
C HIS A 114 -4.53 9.24 3.67
N GLU A 115 -4.55 8.05 4.26
CA GLU A 115 -3.34 7.22 4.34
C GLU A 115 -2.84 6.76 2.96
N LEU A 116 -3.74 6.58 1.99
CA LEU A 116 -3.38 6.27 0.60
C LEU A 116 -2.68 7.46 -0.06
N HIS A 117 -3.24 8.67 0.04
CA HIS A 117 -2.65 9.87 -0.54
C HIS A 117 -1.31 10.22 0.08
N GLU A 118 -1.15 10.05 1.39
CA GLU A 118 0.14 10.22 2.07
C GLU A 118 1.18 9.21 1.57
N LEU A 119 0.77 7.94 1.34
CA LEU A 119 1.67 6.95 0.76
C LEU A 119 2.11 7.33 -0.66
N MET A 120 1.16 7.72 -1.51
CA MET A 120 1.41 8.15 -2.88
C MET A 120 2.34 9.36 -2.94
N ALA A 121 2.15 10.35 -2.07
CA ALA A 121 3.00 11.53 -2.01
C ALA A 121 4.46 11.17 -1.62
N ILE A 122 4.63 10.30 -0.61
CA ILE A 122 5.96 9.84 -0.19
C ILE A 122 6.64 9.02 -1.30
N GLU A 123 5.87 8.18 -1.99
CA GLU A 123 6.37 7.38 -3.10
C GLU A 123 6.77 8.22 -4.30
N LEU A 124 5.94 9.18 -4.69
CA LEU A 124 6.22 10.06 -5.81
C LEU A 124 7.54 10.81 -5.58
N ALA A 125 7.72 11.39 -4.40
CA ALA A 125 8.96 12.06 -4.03
C ALA A 125 10.19 11.11 -4.05
N LEU A 126 10.01 9.85 -3.64
CA LEU A 126 11.06 8.83 -3.76
C LEU A 126 11.41 8.52 -5.22
N VAL A 127 10.39 8.39 -6.06
CA VAL A 127 10.53 8.00 -7.46
C VAL A 127 11.13 9.14 -8.29
N GLU A 128 10.72 10.39 -8.05
CA GLU A 128 11.30 11.58 -8.69
C GLU A 128 12.80 11.65 -8.46
N ASP A 129 13.24 11.50 -7.22
CA ASP A 129 14.66 11.53 -6.87
C ASP A 129 15.42 10.33 -7.46
N VAL A 130 14.84 9.12 -7.45
CA VAL A 130 15.45 7.94 -8.08
C VAL A 130 15.55 8.10 -9.61
N ALA A 131 14.53 8.67 -10.24
CA ALA A 131 14.52 8.91 -11.69
C ALA A 131 15.59 9.94 -12.09
N ALA A 132 15.72 11.02 -11.30
CA ALA A 132 16.74 12.04 -11.50
C ALA A 132 18.16 11.48 -11.40
N GLU A 133 18.41 10.54 -10.48
CA GLU A 133 19.72 9.88 -10.31
C GLU A 133 20.05 8.93 -11.47
N LEU A 134 19.07 8.16 -11.96
CA LEU A 134 19.29 7.10 -12.96
C LEU A 134 19.33 7.59 -14.41
N GLY A 135 18.63 8.69 -14.69
CA GLY A 135 18.40 9.18 -16.04
C GLY A 135 17.42 8.32 -16.86
N PRO A 136 17.02 8.78 -18.06
CA PRO A 136 15.82 8.28 -18.75
C PRO A 136 15.86 6.80 -19.16
N ARG A 137 17.03 6.29 -19.57
CA ARG A 137 17.18 4.89 -20.03
C ARG A 137 17.03 3.89 -18.87
N ALA A 138 17.71 4.15 -17.76
CA ALA A 138 17.64 3.29 -16.58
C ALA A 138 16.28 3.45 -15.86
N GLY A 139 15.68 4.65 -15.87
CA GLY A 139 14.29 4.87 -15.45
C GLY A 139 13.30 4.02 -16.24
N GLY A 140 13.43 3.95 -17.57
CA GLY A 140 12.61 3.08 -18.41
C GLY A 140 12.74 1.59 -18.11
N HIS A 141 13.93 1.11 -17.74
CA HIS A 141 14.10 -0.27 -17.30
C HIS A 141 13.43 -0.52 -15.95
N LEU A 142 13.57 0.42 -15.00
CA LEU A 142 12.94 0.31 -13.68
C LEU A 142 11.42 0.34 -13.78
N ALA A 143 10.85 1.13 -14.69
CA ALA A 143 9.42 1.15 -14.98
C ALA A 143 8.90 -0.22 -15.45
N ARG A 144 9.65 -0.90 -16.34
CA ARG A 144 9.30 -2.26 -16.79
C ARG A 144 9.44 -3.29 -15.67
N GLN A 145 10.45 -3.17 -14.82
CA GLN A 145 10.60 -4.03 -13.64
C GLN A 145 9.44 -3.83 -12.66
N LEU A 146 9.03 -2.58 -12.41
CA LEU A 146 7.89 -2.26 -11.56
C LEU A 146 6.61 -2.89 -12.12
N ALA A 147 6.29 -2.64 -13.39
CA ALA A 147 5.09 -3.20 -14.03
C ALA A 147 5.11 -4.74 -14.04
N GLY A 148 6.26 -5.35 -14.35
CA GLY A 148 6.43 -6.80 -14.29
C GLY A 148 6.28 -7.35 -12.87
N SER A 149 6.80 -6.62 -11.87
CA SER A 149 6.64 -6.97 -10.47
C SER A 149 5.21 -6.79 -9.99
N GLU A 150 4.46 -5.78 -10.42
CA GLU A 150 3.04 -5.60 -10.09
C GLU A 150 2.18 -6.70 -10.72
N ALA A 151 2.46 -7.07 -11.97
CA ALA A 151 1.76 -8.13 -12.69
C ALA A 151 2.07 -9.53 -12.12
N GLY A 152 3.32 -9.78 -11.72
CA GLY A 152 3.78 -11.02 -11.11
C GLY A 152 3.64 -11.08 -9.60
N SER A 153 3.27 -9.97 -8.94
CA SER A 153 3.07 -9.95 -7.50
C SER A 153 1.88 -10.83 -7.13
N PRO A 154 1.97 -11.59 -6.02
CA PRO A 154 0.93 -12.50 -5.60
C PRO A 154 -0.45 -11.86 -5.68
N THR A 155 -1.29 -12.44 -6.53
CA THR A 155 -2.68 -12.04 -6.73
C THR A 155 -3.60 -12.59 -5.63
N ARG A 156 -3.06 -13.56 -4.86
CA ARG A 156 -3.61 -14.29 -3.72
C ARG A 156 -2.46 -14.85 -2.85
N PRO A 157 -2.71 -15.15 -1.57
CA PRO A 157 -1.72 -15.76 -0.69
C PRO A 157 -1.65 -17.28 -0.89
N HIS A 158 -0.47 -17.79 -1.19
CA HIS A 158 -0.22 -19.24 -1.21
C HIS A 158 0.76 -19.64 -0.09
N PRO A 159 0.48 -20.71 0.69
CA PRO A 159 1.25 -21.05 1.89
C PRO A 159 2.64 -21.66 1.67
N HIS A 160 3.10 -21.95 0.45
CA HIS A 160 4.44 -22.54 0.27
C HIS A 160 5.06 -22.24 -1.09
N SER A 161 6.16 -21.47 -1.09
CA SER A 161 7.39 -21.85 -1.80
C SER A 161 8.58 -20.94 -1.40
N PRO A 162 9.72 -21.51 -0.96
CA PRO A 162 10.98 -20.80 -0.66
C PRO A 162 11.90 -20.75 -1.90
N HIS A 163 12.90 -19.84 -1.97
CA HIS A 163 14.25 -20.00 -2.57
C HIS A 163 15.11 -18.71 -2.30
N THR A 164 16.14 -18.73 -1.42
CA THR A 164 17.61 -18.84 -1.69
C THR A 164 18.22 -17.66 -2.52
N GLY A 165 19.28 -16.89 -2.18
CA GLY A 165 20.31 -16.88 -1.11
C GLY A 165 21.27 -15.65 -1.15
N TRP A 166 22.23 -15.63 -0.19
CA TRP A 166 23.51 -14.88 -0.03
C TRP A 166 23.67 -13.34 0.04
N THR A 167 22.61 -12.53 0.18
CA THR A 167 22.71 -11.15 0.78
C THR A 167 21.82 -10.99 2.02
N ALA A 168 21.79 -12.03 2.86
CA ALA A 168 20.66 -12.42 3.70
C ALA A 168 20.37 -11.60 4.98
N SER A 169 21.11 -10.54 5.29
CA SER A 169 20.90 -9.78 6.54
C SER A 169 19.99 -8.55 6.35
N LEU A 170 20.14 -7.80 5.25
CA LEU A 170 19.45 -6.51 5.07
C LEU A 170 18.11 -6.58 4.35
N SER A 171 17.91 -7.60 3.52
CA SER A 171 16.63 -7.90 2.88
C SER A 171 15.61 -8.40 3.91
N ARG A 172 16.05 -9.15 4.93
CA ARG A 172 15.19 -9.79 5.93
C ARG A 172 14.36 -8.79 6.73
N VAL A 173 14.86 -7.57 7.02
CA VAL A 173 14.08 -6.55 7.75
C VAL A 173 13.05 -5.87 6.86
N LEU A 174 13.30 -5.75 5.56
CA LEU A 174 12.31 -5.26 4.59
C LEU A 174 11.27 -6.35 4.31
N TRP A 175 11.75 -7.58 4.13
CA TRP A 175 10.94 -8.78 3.94
C TRP A 175 10.05 -9.05 5.13
N VAL A 176 10.53 -9.11 6.37
CA VAL A 176 9.69 -9.29 7.57
C VAL A 176 8.62 -8.19 7.73
N ARG A 177 8.87 -6.98 7.20
CA ARG A 177 7.88 -5.89 7.24
C ARG A 177 6.85 -5.97 6.11
N ALA A 178 7.27 -6.44 4.93
CA ALA A 178 6.36 -6.83 3.86
C ALA A 178 5.59 -8.11 4.25
N ASP A 179 6.21 -9.03 4.99
CA ASP A 179 5.66 -10.28 5.51
C ASP A 179 4.53 -9.98 6.48
N SER A 180 4.68 -9.00 7.40
CA SER A 180 3.55 -8.54 8.22
C SER A 180 2.40 -7.94 7.39
N PHE A 181 2.72 -7.24 6.29
CA PHE A 181 1.71 -6.73 5.37
C PHE A 181 1.01 -7.88 4.62
N TRP A 182 1.77 -8.89 4.19
CA TRP A 182 1.25 -10.12 3.58
C TRP A 182 0.43 -10.96 4.57
N ASP A 183 0.88 -11.12 5.82
CA ASP A 183 0.19 -11.82 6.93
C ASP A 183 -1.14 -11.13 7.32
N ALA A 184 -1.15 -9.80 7.33
CA ALA A 184 -2.34 -9.01 7.67
C ALA A 184 -3.37 -9.01 6.53
N VAL A 185 -2.91 -9.05 5.28
CA VAL A 185 -3.73 -9.24 4.08
C VAL A 185 -4.29 -10.67 4.04
N GLU A 186 -3.54 -11.66 4.55
CA GLU A 186 -3.89 -13.08 4.69
C GLU A 186 -4.93 -13.38 5.79
N GLY A 187 -5.30 -12.41 6.62
CA GLY A 187 -6.38 -12.56 7.60
C GLY A 187 -5.97 -13.15 8.95
N ARG A 188 -4.67 -13.15 9.30
CA ARG A 188 -4.22 -13.45 10.66
C ARG A 188 -4.14 -12.18 11.52
N ILE A 189 -5.27 -11.51 11.75
CA ILE A 189 -5.37 -10.69 12.97
C ILE A 189 -5.42 -11.69 14.13
N VAL A 190 -4.30 -11.86 14.83
CA VAL A 190 -4.32 -12.39 16.18
C VAL A 190 -5.31 -11.54 16.96
N ALA A 191 -6.43 -12.15 17.33
CA ALA A 191 -7.42 -11.57 18.21
C ALA A 191 -6.75 -11.27 19.55
N GLY A 192 -6.25 -10.04 19.73
CA GLY A 192 -5.59 -9.68 20.99
C GLY A 192 -4.58 -8.55 20.93
N ALA A 193 -4.94 -7.39 20.38
CA ALA A 193 -4.23 -6.15 20.71
C ALA A 193 -5.18 -4.97 20.49
N VAL A 194 -6.03 -4.73 21.48
CA VAL A 194 -6.80 -3.48 21.58
C VAL A 194 -5.80 -2.36 21.85
N LYS A 195 -5.39 -1.65 20.79
CA LYS A 195 -4.96 -0.26 20.95
C LYS A 195 -6.11 0.62 20.51
N ARG A 196 -6.65 1.38 21.46
CA ARG A 196 -7.62 2.44 21.25
C ARG A 196 -7.03 3.40 20.22
N PHE A 197 -7.66 3.49 19.05
CA PHE A 197 -7.28 4.44 18.03
C PHE A 197 -7.50 5.85 18.59
N LYS A 198 -6.43 6.63 18.65
CA LYS A 198 -6.53 8.07 18.91
C LYS A 198 -6.82 8.69 17.55
N ALA A 199 -8.01 9.26 17.37
CA ALA A 199 -8.32 10.03 16.17
C ALA A 199 -7.16 10.99 15.87
N PRO A 200 -6.74 11.16 14.61
CA PRO A 200 -5.80 12.21 14.27
C PRO A 200 -6.36 13.52 14.82
N ALA A 201 -5.56 14.22 15.64
CA ALA A 201 -5.96 15.40 16.42
C ALA A 201 -6.45 16.60 15.58
N ARG A 202 -6.59 16.42 14.26
CA ARG A 202 -6.92 17.42 13.26
C ARG A 202 -8.37 17.36 12.75
N PHE A 203 -9.18 16.42 13.25
CA PHE A 203 -10.60 16.30 12.87
C PHE A 203 -11.55 16.27 14.08
N ALA A 204 -11.08 16.71 15.25
CA ALA A 204 -11.95 17.01 16.39
C ALA A 204 -12.25 18.51 16.39
N SER A 205 -13.37 18.89 15.79
CA SER A 205 -13.97 20.22 15.90
C SER A 205 -15.47 20.04 15.95
#